data_AF-A0A975RK74-F1
#
_entry.id   AF-A0A975RK74-F1
#
_cell.length_a   1.000
_cell.length_b   1.000
_cell.length_c   1.000
_cell.angle_alpha   90.00
_cell.angle_beta   90.00
_cell.angle_gamma   90.00
#
_symmetry.space_group_name_H-M   'P 1'
#
loop_
_entity.id
_entity.type
_entity.pdbx_description
1 polymer ?
#
loop_
_entity_poly.entity_id
_entity_poly.type
_entity_poly.pdbx_seq_one_letter_code
_entity_poly.pdbx_strand_id
1 'polypeptide(L)'
;MQTVFVAERVNALAEHATGIFNAPHDVVDRGKLAALMRDMAERGWQGPPLLVDGENAFTGSHRIGAVSGLWNTECIEIVIPYVEAAELCAEFDVDWATLVEDNAADFGDITDLSQRLAELLPAEVVDYLGMDLH
;
A
#
# COMPACT_ATOMS: atom_id res chain seq x y z
N MET A 1 -11.92 14.80 13.98
CA MET A 1 -12.08 15.69 12.81
C MET A 1 -10.82 15.71 11.93
N GLN A 2 -9.66 15.17 12.36
CA GLN A 2 -8.43 15.12 11.56
C GLN A 2 -8.36 13.98 10.51
N THR A 3 -8.93 12.80 10.78
CA THR A 3 -8.80 11.60 9.91
C THR A 3 -9.38 11.80 8.49
N VAL A 4 -10.46 12.58 8.35
CA VAL A 4 -11.07 12.88 7.05
C VAL A 4 -10.11 13.64 6.14
N PHE A 5 -9.31 14.56 6.73
CA PHE A 5 -8.36 15.37 5.99
C PHE A 5 -7.16 14.55 5.48
N VAL A 6 -6.76 13.51 6.22
CA VAL A 6 -5.65 12.61 5.82
C VAL A 6 -6.05 11.72 4.66
N ALA A 7 -7.20 11.06 4.75
CA ALA A 7 -7.70 10.23 3.66
C ALA A 7 -7.89 11.04 2.38
N GLU A 8 -8.42 12.25 2.47
CA GLU A 8 -8.58 13.15 1.32
C GLU A 8 -7.24 13.52 0.67
N ARG A 9 -6.23 13.89 1.47
CA ARG A 9 -4.89 14.23 0.95
C ARG A 9 -4.22 13.05 0.27
N VAL A 10 -4.21 11.88 0.91
CA VAL A 10 -3.61 10.67 0.33
C VAL A 10 -4.36 10.23 -0.92
N ASN A 11 -5.69 10.26 -0.91
CA ASN A 11 -6.50 9.88 -2.08
C ASN A 11 -6.37 10.87 -3.23
N ALA A 12 -6.03 12.14 -2.97
CA ALA A 12 -5.76 13.12 -4.02
C ALA A 12 -4.48 12.82 -4.82
N LEU A 13 -3.56 12.04 -4.24
CA LEU A 13 -2.35 11.54 -4.90
C LEU A 13 -2.61 10.20 -5.63
N ALA A 14 -3.78 9.58 -5.47
CA ALA A 14 -3.98 8.22 -5.93
C ALA A 14 -4.08 8.12 -7.45
N GLU A 15 -3.17 7.35 -8.03
CA GLU A 15 -3.27 6.84 -9.38
C GLU A 15 -3.98 5.48 -9.41
N HIS A 16 -4.29 4.99 -10.61
CA HIS A 16 -5.07 3.76 -10.79
C HIS A 16 -4.42 2.86 -11.83
N ALA A 17 -4.23 1.59 -11.49
CA ALA A 17 -3.68 0.58 -12.37
C ALA A 17 -4.55 -0.68 -12.41
N THR A 18 -4.39 -1.46 -13.48
CA THR A 18 -4.80 -2.86 -13.54
C THR A 18 -3.54 -3.70 -13.70
N GLY A 19 -3.38 -4.74 -12.89
CA GLY A 19 -2.14 -5.51 -12.82
C GLY A 19 -1.88 -6.10 -11.44
N ILE A 20 -0.69 -6.68 -11.24
CA ILE A 20 -0.27 -7.27 -9.97
C ILE A 20 0.98 -6.53 -9.49
N PHE A 21 0.86 -5.90 -8.33
CA PHE A 21 2.01 -5.38 -7.57
C PHE A 21 2.69 -6.52 -6.82
N ASN A 22 3.99 -6.40 -6.57
CA ASN A 22 4.72 -7.29 -5.67
C ASN A 22 4.28 -6.99 -4.24
N ALA A 23 3.63 -7.96 -3.59
CA ALA A 23 3.19 -7.82 -2.21
C ALA A 23 4.40 -7.74 -1.25
N PRO A 24 4.31 -6.97 -0.15
CA PRO A 24 5.43 -6.84 0.79
C PRO A 24 5.74 -8.15 1.53
N HIS A 25 4.74 -9.02 1.69
CA HIS A 25 4.91 -10.33 2.29
C HIS A 25 3.80 -11.31 1.84
N ASP A 26 3.99 -12.60 2.12
CA ASP A 26 2.99 -13.63 1.83
C ASP A 26 1.69 -13.43 2.63
N VAL A 27 0.58 -13.90 2.05
CA VAL A 27 -0.72 -13.90 2.72
C VAL A 27 -0.77 -14.98 3.81
N VAL A 28 -0.81 -14.53 5.06
CA VAL A 28 -0.85 -15.40 6.25
C VAL A 28 -2.27 -15.76 6.68
N ASP A 29 -3.25 -14.87 6.50
CA ASP A 29 -4.64 -15.11 6.88
C ASP A 29 -5.51 -15.43 5.65
N ARG A 30 -5.79 -16.72 5.46
CA ARG A 30 -6.64 -17.23 4.37
C ARG A 30 -8.12 -16.86 4.54
N GLY A 31 -8.60 -16.70 5.78
CA GLY A 31 -9.98 -16.29 6.05
C GLY A 31 -10.21 -14.84 5.63
N LYS A 32 -9.27 -13.95 6.00
CA LYS A 32 -9.26 -12.55 5.56
C LYS A 32 -9.15 -12.43 4.05
N LEU A 33 -8.29 -13.23 3.42
CA LEU A 33 -8.16 -13.28 1.96
C LEU A 33 -9.48 -13.65 1.28
N ALA A 34 -10.14 -14.72 1.72
CA ALA A 34 -11.40 -15.17 1.12
C ALA A 34 -12.52 -14.13 1.29
N ALA A 35 -12.57 -13.45 2.44
CA ALA A 35 -13.51 -12.36 2.66
C ALA A 35 -13.26 -11.18 1.71
N LEU A 36 -11.99 -10.78 1.54
CA LEU A 36 -11.61 -9.72 0.60
C LEU A 36 -11.93 -10.08 -0.86
N MET A 37 -11.64 -11.31 -1.29
CA MET A 37 -11.99 -11.78 -2.64
C MET A 37 -13.48 -11.63 -2.92
N ARG A 38 -14.33 -12.14 -2.02
CA ARG A 38 -15.79 -12.01 -2.16
C ARG A 38 -16.22 -10.55 -2.22
N ASP A 39 -15.71 -9.73 -1.29
CA ASP A 39 -16.11 -8.33 -1.20
C ASP A 39 -15.66 -7.54 -2.45
N MET A 40 -14.46 -7.81 -2.97
CA MET A 40 -13.92 -7.15 -4.16
C MET A 40 -14.56 -7.61 -5.46
N ALA A 41 -14.98 -8.88 -5.56
CA ALA A 41 -15.73 -9.37 -6.72
C ALA A 41 -17.04 -8.60 -6.92
N GLU A 42 -17.71 -8.21 -5.83
CA GLU A 42 -18.99 -7.49 -5.87
C GLU A 42 -18.82 -5.98 -5.98
N ARG A 43 -17.81 -5.42 -5.32
CA ARG A 43 -17.73 -3.96 -5.06
C ARG A 43 -16.45 -3.30 -5.56
N GLY A 44 -15.57 -4.03 -6.24
CA GLY A 44 -14.25 -3.54 -6.63
C GLY A 44 -13.35 -3.33 -5.41
N TRP A 45 -12.27 -2.56 -5.59
CA TRP A 45 -11.28 -2.32 -4.53
C TRP A 45 -11.91 -1.81 -3.23
N GLN A 46 -11.46 -2.36 -2.10
CA GLN A 46 -11.89 -1.98 -0.76
C GLN A 46 -10.69 -1.53 0.08
N GLY A 47 -10.80 -0.35 0.67
CA GLY A 47 -9.80 0.23 1.57
C GLY A 47 -8.93 1.32 0.93
N PRO A 48 -7.88 1.77 1.63
CA PRO A 48 -6.97 2.84 1.17
C PRO A 48 -6.23 2.44 -0.12
N PRO A 49 -5.60 3.39 -0.84
CA PRO A 49 -4.67 3.04 -1.90
C PRO A 49 -3.52 2.15 -1.38
N LEU A 50 -2.86 1.42 -2.29
CA LEU A 50 -1.56 0.83 -2.01
C LEU A 50 -0.50 1.93 -1.91
N LEU A 51 0.43 1.79 -0.98
CA LEU A 51 1.67 2.56 -1.01
C LEU A 51 2.70 1.73 -1.77
N VAL A 52 3.32 2.30 -2.80
CA VAL A 52 4.24 1.57 -3.69
C VAL A 52 5.53 2.36 -3.97
N ASP A 53 6.57 1.65 -4.38
CA ASP A 53 7.73 2.20 -5.09
C ASP A 53 7.88 1.41 -6.39
N GLY A 54 7.33 1.97 -7.46
CA GLY A 54 7.13 1.27 -8.73
C GLY A 54 6.22 0.04 -8.57
N GLU A 55 6.72 -1.15 -8.91
CA GLU A 55 5.94 -2.39 -8.81
C GLU A 55 5.91 -2.99 -7.40
N ASN A 56 6.71 -2.48 -6.46
CA ASN A 56 6.82 -3.04 -5.12
C ASN A 56 5.90 -2.31 -4.15
N ALA A 57 4.97 -3.03 -3.54
CA ALA A 57 4.06 -2.47 -2.55
C ALA A 57 4.64 -2.55 -1.14
N PHE A 58 4.49 -1.48 -0.37
CA PHE A 58 4.75 -1.43 1.07
C PHE A 58 3.54 -1.91 1.88
N THR A 59 2.34 -1.83 1.33
CA THR A 59 1.10 -2.19 2.04
C THR A 59 0.22 -3.13 1.22
N GLY A 60 -0.77 -3.74 1.88
CA GLY A 60 -1.87 -4.39 1.18
C GLY A 60 -1.65 -5.81 0.66
N SER A 61 -0.73 -6.62 1.22
CA SER A 61 -0.49 -8.02 0.82
C SER A 61 -1.76 -8.85 0.62
N HIS A 62 -2.72 -8.75 1.56
CA HIS A 62 -3.99 -9.48 1.48
C HIS A 62 -4.90 -8.98 0.35
N ARG A 63 -4.84 -7.69 0.02
CA ARG A 63 -5.64 -7.07 -1.04
C ARG A 63 -5.05 -7.39 -2.41
N ILE A 64 -3.73 -7.31 -2.56
CA ILE A 64 -3.02 -7.78 -3.76
C ILE A 64 -3.33 -9.26 -3.98
N GLY A 65 -3.18 -10.10 -2.95
CA GLY A 65 -3.52 -11.52 -3.03
C GLY A 65 -4.98 -11.77 -3.43
N ALA A 66 -5.93 -10.93 -2.98
CA ALA A 66 -7.33 -11.05 -3.35
C ALA A 66 -7.55 -10.72 -4.83
N VAL A 67 -6.97 -9.63 -5.33
CA VAL A 67 -7.02 -9.26 -6.75
C VAL A 67 -6.39 -10.34 -7.62
N SER A 68 -5.20 -10.81 -7.27
CA SER A 68 -4.54 -11.91 -7.99
C SER A 68 -5.38 -13.19 -7.97
N GLY A 69 -6.00 -13.51 -6.83
CA GLY A 69 -6.90 -14.65 -6.70
C GLY A 69 -8.08 -14.55 -7.66
N LEU A 70 -8.79 -13.43 -7.65
CA LEU A 70 -9.96 -13.18 -8.50
C LEU A 70 -9.62 -13.22 -9.99
N TRP A 71 -8.47 -12.65 -10.39
CA TRP A 71 -8.00 -12.77 -11.76
C TRP A 71 -7.74 -14.22 -12.15
N ASN A 72 -7.04 -14.98 -11.29
CA ASN A 72 -6.64 -16.35 -11.59
C ASN A 72 -7.81 -17.35 -11.55
N THR A 73 -8.82 -17.14 -10.72
CA THR A 73 -9.95 -18.07 -10.57
C THR A 73 -11.17 -17.70 -11.39
N GLU A 74 -11.41 -16.41 -11.60
CA GLU A 74 -12.67 -15.90 -12.17
C GLU A 74 -12.45 -14.92 -13.34
N CYS A 75 -11.19 -14.61 -13.70
CA CYS A 75 -10.83 -13.60 -14.71
C CYS A 75 -11.45 -12.22 -14.43
N ILE A 76 -11.65 -11.89 -13.15
CA ILE A 76 -12.18 -10.59 -12.74
C ILE A 76 -11.01 -9.61 -12.64
N GLU A 77 -11.07 -8.52 -13.40
CA GLU A 77 -10.12 -7.42 -13.33
C GLU A 77 -10.58 -6.40 -12.29
N ILE A 78 -9.68 -6.02 -11.38
CA ILE A 78 -9.93 -5.02 -10.34
C ILE A 78 -8.99 -3.84 -10.59
N VAL A 79 -9.55 -2.64 -10.60
CA VAL A 79 -8.78 -1.39 -10.61
C VAL A 79 -8.21 -1.17 -9.21
N ILE A 80 -6.89 -1.05 -9.13
CA ILE A 80 -6.15 -0.87 -7.89
C ILE A 80 -5.74 0.60 -7.76
N PRO A 81 -6.23 1.34 -6.76
CA PRO A 81 -5.68 2.65 -6.43
C PRO A 81 -4.34 2.49 -5.73
N TYR A 82 -3.35 3.28 -6.12
CA TYR A 82 -2.02 3.32 -5.51
C TYR A 82 -1.50 4.75 -5.40
N VAL A 83 -0.52 4.94 -4.52
CA VAL A 83 0.22 6.19 -4.34
C VAL A 83 1.69 5.83 -4.34
N GLU A 84 2.49 6.55 -5.14
CA GLU A 84 3.94 6.41 -5.16
C GLU A 84 4.55 6.99 -3.87
N ALA A 85 5.49 6.26 -3.28
CA ALA A 85 6.13 6.63 -2.02
C ALA A 85 6.83 7.98 -2.13
N ALA A 86 7.45 8.28 -3.26
CA ALA A 86 8.08 9.57 -3.53
C ALA A 86 7.08 10.74 -3.47
N GLU A 87 5.88 10.56 -4.03
CA GLU A 87 4.83 11.59 -4.04
C GLU A 87 4.21 11.79 -2.66
N LEU A 88 3.95 10.68 -1.95
CA LEU A 88 3.49 10.73 -0.56
C LEU A 88 4.52 11.47 0.31
N CYS A 89 5.80 11.14 0.19
CA CYS A 89 6.85 11.78 0.96
C CYS A 89 6.91 13.28 0.68
N ALA A 90 6.83 13.69 -0.59
CA ALA A 90 6.81 15.10 -0.97
C ALA A 90 5.62 15.86 -0.36
N GLU A 91 4.43 15.24 -0.29
CA GLU A 91 3.23 15.84 0.33
C GLU A 91 3.37 16.05 1.85
N PHE A 92 4.26 15.31 2.51
CA PHE A 92 4.49 15.36 3.96
C PHE A 92 5.89 15.84 4.34
N ASP A 93 6.58 16.55 3.43
CA ASP A 93 7.91 17.13 3.64
C ASP A 93 8.98 16.10 4.07
N VAL A 94 8.86 14.86 3.60
CA VAL A 94 9.86 13.78 3.78
C VAL A 94 10.73 13.68 2.53
N ASP A 95 12.05 13.64 2.72
CA ASP A 95 12.99 13.45 1.61
C ASP A 95 13.14 11.95 1.29
N TRP A 96 12.34 11.48 0.33
CA TRP A 96 12.36 10.08 -0.12
C TRP A 96 13.73 9.64 -0.66
N ALA A 97 14.42 10.51 -1.41
CA ALA A 97 15.69 10.14 -2.04
C ALA A 97 16.78 9.91 -0.98
N THR A 98 16.87 10.82 0.00
CA THR A 98 17.77 10.66 1.15
C THR A 98 17.43 9.41 1.95
N LEU A 99 16.14 9.16 2.22
CA LEU A 99 15.71 7.97 2.96
C LEU A 99 16.11 6.65 2.27
N VAL A 100 15.92 6.56 0.95
CA VAL A 100 16.31 5.38 0.16
C VAL A 100 17.84 5.22 0.14
N GLU A 101 18.59 6.31 -0.02
CA GLU A 101 20.06 6.30 0.00
C GLU A 101 20.60 5.82 1.35
N ASP A 102 20.08 6.37 2.45
CA ASP A 102 20.47 5.98 3.82
C ASP A 102 20.11 4.52 4.11
N ASN A 103 18.94 4.05 3.67
CA ASN A 103 18.55 2.65 3.82
C ASN A 103 19.50 1.71 3.06
N ALA A 104 19.84 2.05 1.82
CA ALA A 104 20.77 1.26 1.02
C ALA A 104 22.18 1.25 1.63
N ALA A 105 22.65 2.37 2.17
CA ALA A 105 23.95 2.49 2.83
C ALA A 105 24.05 1.62 4.10
N ASP A 106 22.95 1.48 4.83
CA ASP A 106 22.84 0.62 6.02
C ASP A 106 22.61 -0.87 5.67
N PHE A 107 22.60 -1.24 4.39
CA PHE A 107 22.20 -2.57 3.90
C PHE A 107 20.78 -2.98 4.32
N GLY A 108 19.90 -2.00 4.53
CA GLY A 108 18.51 -2.24 4.88
C GLY A 108 17.71 -2.82 3.73
N ASP A 109 16.70 -3.61 4.04
CA ASP A 109 15.75 -4.13 3.06
C ASP A 109 14.48 -3.25 2.96
N ILE A 110 13.48 -3.72 2.20
CA ILE A 110 12.22 -2.99 2.03
C ILE A 110 11.40 -2.88 3.33
N THR A 111 11.59 -3.82 4.26
CA THR A 111 10.96 -3.82 5.58
C THR A 111 11.57 -2.71 6.43
N ASP A 112 12.90 -2.60 6.44
CA ASP A 112 13.61 -1.53 7.14
C ASP A 112 13.18 -0.15 6.60
N LEU A 113 13.10 -0.04 5.26
CA LEU A 113 12.64 1.18 4.59
C LEU A 113 11.18 1.51 4.96
N SER A 114 10.31 0.51 4.99
CA SER A 114 8.91 0.65 5.38
C SER A 114 8.76 1.17 6.82
N GLN A 115 9.56 0.62 7.74
CA GLN A 115 9.56 1.02 9.14
C GLN A 115 10.07 2.46 9.30
N ARG A 116 11.21 2.80 8.68
CA ARG A 116 11.74 4.17 8.73
C ARG A 116 10.76 5.19 8.13
N LEU A 117 10.08 4.83 7.04
CA LEU A 117 9.05 5.69 6.46
C LEU A 117 7.87 5.89 7.42
N ALA A 118 7.42 4.84 8.10
CA ALA A 118 6.36 4.93 9.10
C ALA A 118 6.73 5.82 10.30
N GLU A 119 8.01 5.89 10.67
CA GLU A 119 8.48 6.77 11.75
C GLU A 119 8.50 8.26 11.36
N LEU A 120 8.60 8.56 10.07
CA LEU A 120 8.68 9.93 9.53
C LEU A 120 7.32 10.50 9.13
N LEU A 121 6.38 9.64 8.72
CA LEU A 121 5.05 10.06 8.33
C LEU A 121 4.17 10.38 9.55
N PRO A 122 3.17 11.28 9.40
CA PRO A 122 2.17 11.47 10.44
C PRO A 122 1.48 10.16 10.81
N ALA A 123 1.25 9.92 12.11
CA ALA A 123 0.67 8.67 12.61
C ALA A 123 -0.68 8.33 11.95
N GLU A 124 -1.49 9.33 11.63
CA GLU A 124 -2.77 9.14 10.95
C GLU A 124 -2.61 8.67 9.49
N VAL A 125 -1.51 9.02 8.82
CA VAL A 125 -1.18 8.52 7.47
C VAL A 125 -0.76 7.06 7.55
N VAL A 126 0.08 6.72 8.54
CA VAL A 126 0.53 5.34 8.82
C VAL A 126 -0.67 4.43 9.11
N ASP A 127 -1.57 4.86 9.99
CA ASP A 127 -2.81 4.13 10.32
C ASP A 127 -3.72 3.98 9.09
N TYR A 128 -3.93 5.08 8.34
CA TYR A 128 -4.78 5.06 7.16
C TYR A 128 -4.27 4.11 6.07
N LEU A 129 -2.97 4.12 5.78
CA LEU A 129 -2.34 3.26 4.77
C LEU A 129 -2.14 1.81 5.26
N GLY A 130 -2.27 1.57 6.58
CA GLY A 130 -2.01 0.28 7.19
C GLY A 130 -0.53 -0.09 7.14
N MET A 131 0.34 0.89 7.40
CA MET A 131 1.80 0.71 7.49
C MET A 131 2.25 0.21 8.88
N ASP A 132 1.31 0.01 9.81
CA ASP A 132 1.63 -0.48 11.15
C ASP A 132 2.03 -1.96 11.11
N LEU A 133 3.34 -2.19 11.04
CA LEU A 133 3.98 -3.49 11.15
C LEU A 133 4.07 -3.85 12.64
N HIS A 134 3.01 -4.47 13.17
CA HIS A 134 3.02 -5.15 14.48
C HIS A 134 3.44 -6.62 14.36
#